data_AF-A0A849J5D5-F1
#
_entry.id   AF-A0A849J5D5-F1
#
_cell.length_a   1.000
_cell.length_b   1.000
_cell.length_c   1.000
_cell.angle_alpha   90.00
_cell.angle_beta   90.00
_cell.angle_gamma   90.00
#
_symmetry.space_group_name_H-M   'P 1'
#
loop_
_entity.id
_entity.type
_entity.pdbx_description
1 polymer ?
#
loop_
_entity_poly.entity_id
_entity_poly.type
_entity_poly.pdbx_seq_one_letter_code
_entity_poly.pdbx_strand_id
1 'polypeptide(L)' 'MVNQISRNFGHYPHEEAVAAIANHLRRFWAPSMRSQLLEHLDAGGLDPLAVEAGHLLKDGVEV' A
#
# COMPACT_ATOMS: atom_id res chain seq x y z
N MET A 1 3.93 -6.61 -7.97
CA MET A 1 3.03 -7.27 -7.00
C MET A 1 2.05 -6.29 -6.37
N VAL A 2 2.51 -5.21 -5.72
CA VAL A 2 1.61 -4.25 -5.04
C VAL A 2 0.49 -3.70 -5.93
N ASN A 3 0.78 -3.37 -7.20
CA ASN A 3 -0.25 -2.90 -8.13
C ASN A 3 -1.37 -3.92 -8.39
N GLN A 4 -1.08 -5.23 -8.32
CA GLN A 4 -2.12 -6.27 -8.42
C GLN A 4 -2.95 -6.34 -7.14
N ILE A 5 -2.32 -6.17 -5.98
CA ILE A 5 -3.02 -6.05 -4.70
C ILE A 5 -3.97 -4.85 -4.76
N SER A 6 -3.50 -3.68 -5.17
CA SER A 6 -4.33 -2.48 -5.31
C SER A 6 -5.54 -2.71 -6.21
N ARG A 7 -5.36 -3.34 -7.38
CA ARG A 7 -6.47 -3.69 -8.27
C ARG A 7 -7.48 -4.63 -7.64
N ASN A 8 -7.04 -5.59 -6.81
CA ASN A 8 -7.94 -6.48 -6.11
C ASN A 8 -8.83 -5.75 -5.11
N PHE A 9 -8.33 -4.67 -4.48
CA PHE A 9 -9.09 -3.83 -3.55
C PHE A 9 -9.84 -2.67 -4.23
N GLY A 10 -9.64 -2.43 -5.53
CA GLY A 10 -10.23 -1.28 -6.24
C GLY A 10 -11.76 -1.29 -6.38
N HIS A 11 -12.45 -2.31 -5.86
CA HIS A 11 -13.92 -2.36 -5.78
C HIS A 11 -14.47 -1.78 -4.46
N TYR A 12 -13.61 -1.56 -3.47
CA TYR A 12 -13.98 -0.88 -2.23
C TYR A 12 -14.01 0.66 -2.42
N PRO A 13 -14.74 1.39 -1.56
CA PRO A 13 -14.57 2.83 -1.43
C PRO A 13 -13.09 3.20 -1.23
N HIS A 14 -12.69 4.35 -1.78
CA HIS A 14 -11.28 4.77 -1.83
C HIS A 14 -10.55 4.64 -0.48
N GLU A 15 -11.10 5.23 0.57
CA GLU A 15 -10.49 5.21 1.91
C GLU A 15 -10.38 3.78 2.48
N GLU A 16 -11.41 2.96 2.27
CA GLU A 16 -11.41 1.56 2.69
C GLU A 16 -10.36 0.74 1.91
N ALA A 17 -10.23 0.98 0.60
CA ALA A 17 -9.23 0.33 -0.24
C ALA A 17 -7.80 0.67 0.23
N VAL A 18 -7.50 1.94 0.47
CA VAL A 18 -6.19 2.40 0.96
C VAL A 18 -5.85 1.75 2.30
N ALA A 19 -6.78 1.78 3.26
CA ALA A 19 -6.61 1.16 4.57
C ALA A 19 -6.41 -0.37 4.46
N ALA A 20 -7.22 -1.05 3.65
CA ALA A 20 -7.15 -2.49 3.46
C ALA A 20 -5.83 -2.93 2.81
N ILE A 21 -5.33 -2.18 1.82
CA ILE A 21 -4.03 -2.45 1.18
C ILE A 21 -2.90 -2.29 2.20
N ALA A 22 -2.85 -1.17 2.94
CA ALA A 22 -1.83 -0.95 3.95
C ALA A 22 -1.84 -2.07 5.02
N ASN A 23 -3.02 -2.48 5.47
CA ASN A 23 -3.19 -3.57 6.42
C ASN A 23 -2.70 -4.91 5.85
N HIS A 24 -3.04 -5.22 4.60
CA HIS A 24 -2.58 -6.42 3.90
C HIS A 24 -1.05 -6.47 3.81
N LEU A 25 -0.43 -5.37 3.39
CA LEU A 25 1.02 -5.25 3.32
C LEU A 25 1.66 -5.42 4.70
N ARG A 26 1.10 -4.81 5.76
CA ARG A 26 1.62 -4.97 7.13
C ARG A 26 1.58 -6.42 7.61
N ARG A 27 0.50 -7.16 7.30
CA ARG A 27 0.30 -8.54 7.76
C ARG A 27 1.12 -9.56 6.98
N PHE A 28 1.23 -9.39 5.67
CA PHE A 28 1.72 -10.44 4.78
C PHE A 28 3.10 -10.16 4.18
N TRP A 29 3.54 -8.89 4.14
CA TRP A 29 4.87 -8.58 3.60
C TRP A 29 5.93 -8.53 4.70
N ALA A 30 7.08 -9.12 4.39
CA ALA A 30 8.27 -9.01 5.23
C ALA A 30 8.67 -7.53 5.41
N PRO A 31 9.29 -7.16 6.54
CA PRO A 31 9.77 -5.78 6.77
C PRO A 31 10.62 -5.23 5.61
N SER A 32 11.53 -6.04 5.05
CA SER A 32 12.39 -5.65 3.92
C SER A 32 11.61 -5.33 2.64
N MET A 33 10.51 -6.04 2.37
CA MET A 33 9.67 -5.76 1.20
C MET A 33 8.91 -4.44 1.38
N ARG A 34 8.47 -4.13 2.61
CA ARG A 34 7.86 -2.84 2.93
C ARG A 34 8.87 -1.71 2.76
N SER A 35 10.11 -1.87 3.24
CA SER A 35 11.18 -0.89 3.01
C SER A 35 11.40 -0.61 1.52
N GLN A 36 11.50 -1.65 0.68
CA GLN A 36 11.64 -1.48 -0.77
C GLN A 36 10.45 -0.75 -1.39
N LEU A 37 9.22 -1.05 -0.96
CA LEU A 37 8.05 -0.30 -1.42
C LEU A 37 8.17 1.19 -1.09
N LEU A 38 8.58 1.51 0.14
CA LEU A 38 8.72 2.90 0.59
C LEU A 38 9.79 3.67 -0.20
N GLU A 39 10.88 3.00 -0.58
CA GLU A 39 11.94 3.58 -1.44
C GLU A 39 11.44 3.90 -2.86
N HIS A 40 10.39 3.21 -3.31
CA HIS A 40 9.84 3.35 -4.66
C HIS A 40 8.58 4.23 -4.76
N LEU A 41 8.11 4.83 -3.65
CA LEU A 41 6.89 5.66 -3.67
C LEU A 41 6.99 6.84 -4.64
N ASP A 42 8.14 7.49 -4.69
CA ASP A 42 8.38 8.68 -5.54
C ASP A 42 8.94 8.31 -6.93
N ALA A 43 9.24 7.03 -7.18
CA ALA A 43 9.86 6.59 -8.43
C ALA A 43 8.88 6.47 -9.61
N GLY A 44 7.58 6.59 -9.36
CA GLY A 44 6.51 6.41 -10.35
C GLY A 44 6.28 4.94 -10.74
N GLY A 45 5.18 4.68 -11.46
CA GLY A 45 4.82 3.32 -11.91
C GLY A 45 4.08 2.46 -10.88
N LEU A 46 3.82 2.99 -9.69
CA LEU A 46 2.91 2.39 -8.72
C LEU A 46 1.46 2.83 -8.98
N ASP A 47 0.53 1.95 -8.64
CA ASP A 47 -0.89 2.27 -8.61
C ASP A 47 -1.18 3.37 -7.58
N PRO A 48 -2.06 4.36 -7.83
CA PRO A 48 -2.35 5.43 -6.88
C PRO A 48 -2.75 4.91 -5.49
N LEU A 49 -3.55 3.84 -5.41
CA LEU A 49 -3.92 3.25 -4.13
C LEU A 49 -2.72 2.60 -3.41
N ALA A 50 -1.74 2.08 -4.17
CA ALA A 50 -0.50 1.57 -3.59
C ALA A 50 0.37 2.69 -3.00
N VAL A 51 0.41 3.85 -3.66
CA VAL A 51 1.16 5.01 -3.19
C VAL A 51 0.57 5.52 -1.89
N GLU A 52 -0.74 5.74 -1.85
CA GLU A 52 -1.45 6.21 -0.65
C GLU A 52 -1.32 5.21 0.51
N ALA A 53 -1.48 3.91 0.25
CA ALA A 53 -1.28 2.87 1.26
C ALA A 53 0.17 2.83 1.77
N GLY A 54 1.15 3.10 0.90
CA GLY A 54 2.55 3.22 1.27
C GLY A 54 2.83 4.42 2.18
N HIS A 55 2.20 5.57 1.93
CA HIS A 55 2.26 6.71 2.85
C HIS A 55 1.66 6.37 4.22
N LEU A 56 0.51 5.70 4.24
CA LEU A 56 -0.13 5.28 5.50
C LEU A 56 0.76 4.30 6.31
N LEU A 57 1.47 3.39 5.63
CA LEU A 57 2.47 2.52 6.26
C LEU A 57 3.66 3.28 6.85
N LYS A 58 4.09 4.37 6.20
CA LYS A 58 5.21 5.21 6.65
C LYS A 58 4.84 6.02 7.88
N ASP A 59 3.61 6.54 7.92
CA ASP A 59 3.13 7.41 9.00
C ASP A 59 2.74 6.62 10.26
N GLY A 60 2.69 5.29 10.18
CA GLY A 60 2.38 4.42 11.31
C GLY A 60 0.95 4.56 11.84
N VAL A 61 0.06 5.18 11.05
CA VAL A 61 -1.34 5.39 11.43
C VAL A 61 -2.07 4.05 11.38
N GLU A 62 -2.51 3.58 12.53
CA GLU A 62 -3.45 2.45 12.62
C GLU A 62 -4.86 2.99 12.34
N VAL A 63 -5.36 2.69 11.14
CA VAL A 63 -6.79 2.79 10.77
C VAL A 63 -7.58 1.59 11.29
#